data_AF-A0AAW9I784-F1
#
_entry.id   AF-A0AAW9I784-F1
#
_cell.length_a   1.000
_cell.length_b   1.000
_cell.length_c   1.000
_cell.angle_alpha   90.00
_cell.angle_beta   90.00
_cell.angle_gamma   90.00
#
_symmetry.space_group_name_H-M   'P 1'
#
loop_
_entity.id
_entity.type
_entity.pdbx_description
1 polymer ?
#
loop_
_entity_poly.entity_id
_entity_poly.type
_entity_poly.pdbx_seq_one_letter_code
_entity_poly.pdbx_strand_id
1 'polypeptide(L)'
;GIVTALLHNKYHTIQLPQVIGFFSGSRFVPIITSLVMALVGALLAFAWPVVQNGIVGLSELVRNAGAVGTFFYGVIERALVPFGLHHVFYTPFWFGSFVEGNILVNGTWQTVAGANTAYFAQLSNMGSLVGASSADMATVVAGTTRFMAGKFPFMIFGLPAAALAMYKAAAPSKKKIVGSLLISAAVTSMLTGITEPIEFTFLFVAPVLYGVHCILAGLSFMLMDILNVFIGMTFSGGLIDFTLFGLLPAGAGVPTNWIMVIIVGAVYAVVYYFLFLFMIKKFNLKTPGRDESEEETKLYTKADYQAKAGIPQADIKENAKGKNNEIVEKAPAVLAALGGEENIVSVDACITRLRVEVKDKANVNK
;
A
#
# COMPACT_ATOMS: atom_id res chain seq x y z
N GLY A 1 -4.80 -4.16 18.82
CA GLY A 1 -3.42 -3.97 18.35
C GLY A 1 -2.53 -3.53 19.49
N ILE A 2 -2.20 -2.22 19.57
CA ILE A 2 -1.32 -1.65 20.62
C ILE A 2 -1.81 -1.98 22.02
N VAL A 3 -3.10 -1.73 22.31
CA VAL A 3 -3.71 -2.03 23.63
C VAL A 3 -3.51 -3.50 24.00
N THR A 4 -3.84 -4.43 23.10
CA THR A 4 -3.65 -5.87 23.30
C THR A 4 -2.19 -6.23 23.56
N ALA A 5 -1.24 -5.66 22.81
CA ALA A 5 0.18 -5.92 22.99
C ALA A 5 0.70 -5.43 24.35
N LEU A 6 0.29 -4.23 24.78
CA LEU A 6 0.64 -3.67 26.09
C LEU A 6 0.08 -4.53 27.24
N LEU A 7 -1.18 -4.96 27.12
CA LEU A 7 -1.83 -5.82 28.11
C LEU A 7 -1.21 -7.21 28.15
N HIS A 8 -0.87 -7.77 26.99
CA HIS A 8 -0.15 -9.03 26.90
C HIS A 8 1.21 -8.94 27.61
N ASN A 9 2.05 -7.97 27.23
CA ASN A 9 3.38 -7.80 27.82
C ASN A 9 3.32 -7.62 29.34
N LYS A 10 2.30 -6.92 29.84
CA LYS A 10 2.10 -6.72 31.27
C LYS A 10 1.57 -7.95 32.02
N TYR A 11 0.65 -8.70 31.43
CA TYR A 11 -0.15 -9.68 32.19
C TYR A 11 0.01 -11.15 31.77
N HIS A 12 0.76 -11.47 30.72
CA HIS A 12 0.93 -12.86 30.27
C HIS A 12 1.59 -13.80 31.29
N THR A 13 2.25 -13.28 32.34
CA THR A 13 2.84 -14.06 33.44
C THR A 13 2.16 -13.85 34.80
N ILE A 14 1.00 -13.16 34.84
CA ILE A 14 0.31 -12.85 36.10
C ILE A 14 -0.04 -14.11 36.89
N GLN A 15 0.11 -14.06 38.20
CA GLN A 15 -0.34 -15.11 39.13
C GLN A 15 -1.53 -14.58 39.95
N LEU A 16 -2.68 -15.22 39.79
CA LEU A 16 -3.90 -14.89 40.52
C LEU A 16 -4.07 -15.78 41.77
N PRO A 17 -4.86 -15.35 42.78
CA PRO A 17 -5.17 -16.17 43.95
C PRO A 17 -5.74 -17.54 43.57
N GLN A 18 -5.47 -18.57 44.40
CA GLN A 18 -5.82 -19.97 44.08
C GLN A 18 -7.26 -20.18 43.61
N VAL A 19 -8.24 -19.50 44.22
CA VAL A 19 -9.67 -19.60 43.87
C VAL A 19 -9.96 -19.28 42.40
N ILE A 20 -9.17 -18.39 41.79
CA ILE A 20 -9.28 -17.99 40.38
C ILE A 20 -7.98 -18.26 39.60
N GLY A 21 -7.09 -19.08 40.15
CA GLY A 21 -5.75 -19.35 39.61
C GLY A 21 -5.77 -20.02 38.23
N PHE A 22 -6.90 -20.62 37.84
CA PHE A 22 -7.12 -21.14 36.49
C PHE A 22 -6.89 -20.07 35.40
N PHE A 23 -7.24 -18.82 35.69
CA PHE A 23 -7.13 -17.70 34.76
C PHE A 23 -5.73 -17.06 34.74
N SER A 24 -4.78 -17.53 35.53
CA SER A 24 -3.41 -17.00 35.56
C SER A 24 -2.69 -17.12 34.21
N GLY A 25 -1.65 -16.31 34.04
CA GLY A 25 -0.80 -16.27 32.84
C GLY A 25 -1.54 -15.81 31.59
N SER A 26 -1.21 -16.38 30.43
CA SER A 26 -1.74 -15.97 29.13
C SER A 26 -3.26 -16.04 29.02
N ARG A 27 -3.95 -16.86 29.84
CA ARG A 27 -5.42 -16.94 29.87
C ARG A 27 -6.07 -15.68 30.43
N PHE A 28 -5.35 -14.90 31.22
CA PHE A 28 -5.85 -13.62 31.74
C PHE A 28 -5.87 -12.53 30.66
N VAL A 29 -4.97 -12.61 29.67
CA VAL A 29 -4.78 -11.55 28.67
C VAL A 29 -6.04 -11.26 27.86
N PRO A 30 -6.79 -12.26 27.33
CA PRO A 30 -8.08 -12.00 26.69
C PRO A 30 -9.10 -11.35 27.62
N ILE A 31 -9.15 -11.75 28.90
CA ILE A 31 -10.12 -11.24 29.88
C ILE A 31 -9.89 -9.74 30.13
N ILE A 32 -8.65 -9.37 30.47
CA ILE A 32 -8.32 -7.97 30.72
C ILE A 32 -8.41 -7.14 29.44
N THR A 33 -8.08 -7.73 28.28
CA THR A 33 -8.24 -7.05 26.98
C THR A 33 -9.71 -6.73 26.72
N SER A 34 -10.64 -7.65 26.95
CA SER A 34 -12.08 -7.39 26.77
C SER A 34 -12.57 -6.25 27.66
N LEU A 35 -12.18 -6.23 28.94
CA LEU A 35 -12.57 -5.17 29.88
C LEU A 35 -11.99 -3.80 29.49
N VAL A 36 -10.70 -3.75 29.15
CA VAL A 36 -10.05 -2.50 28.74
C VAL A 36 -10.59 -2.03 27.39
N MET A 37 -10.83 -2.93 26.44
CA MET A 37 -11.39 -2.57 25.14
C MET A 37 -12.84 -2.11 25.22
N ALA A 38 -13.63 -2.57 26.21
CA ALA A 38 -14.95 -2.00 26.48
C ALA A 38 -14.85 -0.51 26.88
N LEU A 39 -13.88 -0.15 27.73
CA LEU A 39 -13.63 1.25 28.10
C LEU A 39 -13.10 2.07 26.92
N VAL A 40 -12.14 1.53 26.16
CA VAL A 40 -11.62 2.18 24.95
C VAL A 40 -12.74 2.40 23.93
N GLY A 41 -13.62 1.40 23.73
CA GLY A 41 -14.78 1.51 22.85
C GLY A 41 -15.75 2.60 23.31
N ALA A 42 -16.05 2.67 24.60
CA ALA A 42 -16.88 3.73 25.18
C ALA A 42 -16.27 5.12 24.94
N LEU A 43 -14.96 5.29 25.13
CA LEU A 43 -14.27 6.56 24.84
C LEU A 43 -14.28 6.90 23.35
N LEU A 44 -14.02 5.92 22.48
CA LEU A 44 -14.03 6.12 21.04
C LEU A 44 -15.42 6.44 20.51
N ALA A 45 -16.50 5.99 21.14
CA ALA A 45 -17.86 6.39 20.76
C ALA A 45 -18.07 7.92 20.80
N PHE A 46 -17.37 8.63 21.69
CA PHE A 46 -17.41 10.09 21.78
C PHE A 46 -16.31 10.79 20.98
N ALA A 47 -15.12 10.19 20.89
CA ALA A 47 -13.99 10.78 20.17
C ALA A 47 -14.05 10.57 18.65
N TRP A 48 -14.53 9.41 18.19
CA TRP A 48 -14.59 9.04 16.77
C TRP A 48 -15.48 9.97 15.93
N PRO A 49 -16.64 10.47 16.41
CA PRO A 49 -17.43 11.44 15.67
C PRO A 49 -16.65 12.68 15.23
N VAL A 50 -15.68 13.16 16.01
CA VAL A 50 -14.82 14.31 15.62
C VAL A 50 -13.95 13.93 14.42
N VAL A 51 -13.33 12.75 14.45
CA VAL A 51 -12.52 12.23 13.34
C VAL A 51 -13.40 12.00 12.11
N GLN A 52 -14.57 11.38 12.28
CA GLN A 52 -15.53 11.13 11.22
C GLN A 52 -15.99 12.42 10.55
N ASN A 53 -16.30 13.46 11.32
CA ASN A 53 -16.67 14.78 10.80
C ASN A 53 -15.51 15.44 10.05
N GLY A 54 -14.27 15.26 10.51
CA GLY A 54 -13.07 15.69 9.77
C GLY A 54 -12.94 14.99 8.41
N ILE A 55 -13.21 13.68 8.36
CA ILE A 55 -13.24 12.92 7.10
C ILE A 55 -14.35 13.47 6.19
N VAL A 56 -15.57 13.68 6.70
CA VAL A 56 -16.69 14.25 5.94
C VAL A 56 -16.34 15.61 5.36
N GLY A 57 -15.79 16.54 6.17
CA GLY A 57 -15.40 17.86 5.70
C GLY A 57 -14.30 17.82 4.64
N LEU A 58 -13.33 16.91 4.78
CA LEU A 58 -12.33 16.68 3.75
C LEU A 58 -12.93 16.11 2.46
N SER A 59 -13.89 15.19 2.57
CA SER A 59 -14.61 14.61 1.43
C SER A 59 -15.45 15.65 0.69
N GLU A 60 -16.11 16.56 1.41
CA GLU A 60 -16.84 17.69 0.81
C GLU A 60 -15.90 18.64 0.07
N LEU A 61 -14.74 18.96 0.65
CA LEU A 61 -13.71 19.77 -0.01
C LEU A 61 -13.24 19.11 -1.30
N VAL A 62 -12.89 17.83 -1.25
CA VAL A 62 -12.45 17.06 -2.43
C VAL A 62 -13.54 17.00 -3.50
N ARG A 63 -14.81 16.85 -3.11
CA ARG A 63 -15.94 16.80 -4.04
C ARG A 63 -16.15 18.14 -4.75
N ASN A 64 -16.10 19.24 -4.01
CA ASN A 64 -16.50 20.56 -4.50
C ASN A 64 -15.37 21.35 -5.18
N ALA A 65 -14.11 20.95 -5.00
CA ALA A 65 -12.94 21.67 -5.53
C ALA A 65 -12.51 21.23 -6.95
N GLY A 66 -13.32 20.42 -7.65
CA GLY A 66 -13.00 19.94 -9.00
C GLY A 66 -11.63 19.25 -9.06
N ALA A 67 -10.82 19.57 -10.07
CA ALA A 67 -9.49 19.01 -10.25
C ALA A 67 -8.53 19.25 -9.06
N VAL A 68 -8.68 20.38 -8.36
CA VAL A 68 -7.90 20.67 -7.15
C VAL A 68 -8.29 19.73 -6.00
N GLY A 69 -9.56 19.34 -5.93
CA GLY A 69 -10.01 18.29 -5.00
C GLY A 69 -9.34 16.95 -5.28
N THR A 70 -9.25 16.59 -6.56
CA THR A 70 -8.56 15.39 -7.03
C THR A 70 -7.05 15.41 -6.73
N PHE A 71 -6.41 16.59 -6.78
CA PHE A 71 -5.04 16.78 -6.29
C PHE A 71 -4.92 16.42 -4.80
N PHE A 72 -5.74 17.02 -3.94
CA PHE A 72 -5.69 16.77 -2.51
C PHE A 72 -5.99 15.31 -2.16
N TYR A 73 -6.93 14.69 -2.86
CA TYR A 73 -7.20 13.26 -2.73
C TYR A 73 -5.92 12.44 -2.94
N GLY A 74 -5.19 12.68 -4.04
CA GLY A 74 -3.95 11.95 -4.32
C GLY A 74 -2.83 12.21 -3.31
N VAL A 75 -2.67 13.46 -2.85
CA VAL A 75 -1.68 13.80 -1.81
C VAL A 75 -1.98 13.05 -0.51
N ILE A 76 -3.24 13.08 -0.06
CA ILE A 76 -3.65 12.49 1.22
C ILE A 76 -3.61 10.97 1.14
N GLU A 77 -4.08 10.39 0.03
CA GLU A 77 -4.02 8.94 -0.20
C GLU A 77 -2.57 8.44 -0.07
N ARG A 78 -1.62 9.11 -0.73
CA ARG A 78 -0.20 8.74 -0.61
C ARG A 78 0.35 9.00 0.78
N ALA A 79 0.11 10.17 1.38
CA ALA A 79 0.62 10.51 2.70
C ALA A 79 0.20 9.52 3.80
N LEU A 80 -0.93 8.82 3.62
CA LEU A 80 -1.46 7.83 4.55
C LEU A 80 -0.94 6.40 4.34
N VAL A 81 -0.19 6.12 3.26
CA VAL A 81 0.40 4.79 2.99
C VAL A 81 1.29 4.27 4.12
N PRO A 82 2.21 5.06 4.72
CA PRO A 82 3.09 4.60 5.81
C PRO A 82 2.33 4.03 7.03
N PHE A 83 1.11 4.54 7.24
CA PHE A 83 0.23 4.19 8.34
C PHE A 83 -0.76 3.09 7.98
N GLY A 84 -0.87 2.71 6.70
CA GLY A 84 -1.93 1.82 6.20
C GLY A 84 -3.32 2.46 6.20
N LEU A 85 -3.42 3.75 6.55
CA LEU A 85 -4.70 4.48 6.67
C LEU A 85 -5.26 4.91 5.31
N HIS A 86 -4.47 4.80 4.24
CA HIS A 86 -4.91 5.13 2.89
C HIS A 86 -6.13 4.30 2.46
N HIS A 87 -6.23 3.03 2.87
CA HIS A 87 -7.42 2.20 2.68
C HIS A 87 -8.67 2.81 3.36
N VAL A 88 -8.53 3.20 4.63
CA VAL A 88 -9.62 3.85 5.39
C VAL A 88 -10.05 5.15 4.70
N PHE A 89 -9.08 5.89 4.15
CA PHE A 89 -9.32 7.15 3.47
C PHE A 89 -10.07 6.98 2.14
N TYR A 90 -9.63 6.10 1.24
CA TYR A 90 -10.27 6.00 -0.08
C TYR A 90 -11.56 5.17 -0.09
N THR A 91 -11.75 4.23 0.86
CA THR A 91 -12.91 3.32 0.87
C THR A 91 -14.26 4.07 0.80
N PRO A 92 -14.51 5.13 1.59
CA PRO A 92 -15.74 5.91 1.49
C PRO A 92 -15.96 6.58 0.13
N PHE A 93 -14.89 6.97 -0.57
CA PHE A 93 -14.99 7.55 -1.93
C PHE A 93 -15.29 6.47 -2.98
N TRP A 94 -14.69 5.29 -2.82
CA TRP A 94 -14.80 4.20 -3.80
C TRP A 94 -16.12 3.46 -3.71
N PHE A 95 -16.63 3.25 -2.50
CA PHE A 95 -17.75 2.35 -2.25
C PHE A 95 -18.89 3.00 -1.44
N GLY A 96 -18.67 4.19 -0.86
CA GLY A 96 -19.65 4.91 -0.06
C GLY A 96 -20.35 6.03 -0.83
N SER A 97 -21.28 6.69 -0.15
CA SER A 97 -22.09 7.80 -0.68
C SER A 97 -21.37 9.16 -0.72
N PHE A 98 -20.06 9.20 -0.48
CA PHE A 98 -19.29 10.45 -0.54
C PHE A 98 -19.09 10.94 -1.98
N VAL A 99 -19.15 10.01 -2.93
CA VAL A 99 -19.09 10.28 -4.36
C VAL A 99 -20.30 9.64 -5.00
N GLU A 100 -20.93 10.37 -5.91
CA GLU A 100 -21.98 9.86 -6.78
C GLU A 100 -21.48 9.87 -8.22
N GLY A 101 -21.43 8.69 -8.84
CA GLY A 101 -21.03 8.51 -10.22
C GLY A 101 -22.23 8.53 -11.15
N ASN A 102 -22.21 9.42 -12.14
CA ASN A 102 -23.19 9.43 -13.22
C ASN A 102 -22.66 8.55 -14.36
N ILE A 103 -23.37 7.46 -14.63
CA ILE A 103 -22.99 6.46 -15.63
C ILE A 103 -24.06 6.34 -16.69
N LEU A 104 -23.66 5.95 -17.90
CA LEU A 104 -24.56 5.77 -19.02
C LEU A 104 -24.78 4.27 -19.26
N VAL A 105 -26.01 3.81 -18.97
CA VAL A 105 -26.40 2.41 -19.11
C VAL A 105 -27.57 2.33 -20.09
N ASN A 106 -27.37 1.64 -21.21
CA ASN A 106 -28.35 1.51 -22.30
C ASN A 106 -28.93 2.88 -22.73
N GLY A 107 -28.08 3.89 -22.86
CA GLY A 107 -28.47 5.25 -23.25
C GLY A 107 -29.22 6.07 -22.19
N THR A 108 -29.36 5.56 -20.96
CA THR A 108 -29.99 6.27 -19.85
C THR A 108 -28.98 6.58 -18.75
N TRP A 109 -28.99 7.82 -18.25
CA TRP A 109 -28.15 8.21 -17.12
C TRP A 109 -28.65 7.59 -15.82
N GLN A 110 -27.72 7.00 -15.07
CA GLN A 110 -27.95 6.45 -13.75
C GLN A 110 -26.92 7.01 -12.77
N THR A 111 -27.36 7.30 -11.56
CA THR A 111 -26.50 7.76 -10.48
C THR A 111 -26.22 6.58 -9.54
N VAL A 112 -24.94 6.30 -9.29
CA VAL A 112 -24.48 5.18 -8.45
C VAL A 112 -23.54 5.72 -7.38
N ALA A 113 -23.80 5.37 -6.12
CA ALA A 113 -22.93 5.75 -5.01
C ALA A 113 -21.59 4.97 -5.06
N GLY A 114 -20.50 5.69 -4.87
CA GLY A 114 -19.14 5.17 -4.85
C GLY A 114 -18.49 5.18 -6.23
N ALA A 115 -17.31 5.79 -6.32
CA ALA A 115 -16.60 5.96 -7.59
C ALA A 115 -16.20 4.63 -8.25
N ASN A 116 -15.82 3.64 -7.45
CA ASN A 116 -15.46 2.30 -7.91
C ASN A 116 -16.69 1.47 -8.25
N THR A 117 -17.70 1.50 -7.38
CA THR A 117 -18.99 0.87 -7.66
C THR A 117 -19.59 1.38 -8.97
N ALA A 118 -19.60 2.69 -9.18
CA ALA A 118 -20.07 3.33 -10.41
C ALA A 118 -19.24 2.91 -11.62
N TYR A 119 -17.90 2.90 -11.51
CA TYR A 119 -17.03 2.42 -12.59
C TYR A 119 -17.34 0.97 -12.99
N PHE A 120 -17.52 0.05 -12.03
CA PHE A 120 -17.83 -1.35 -12.34
C PHE A 120 -19.24 -1.54 -12.89
N ALA A 121 -20.20 -0.73 -12.44
CA ALA A 121 -21.53 -0.69 -13.06
C ALA A 121 -21.42 -0.22 -14.52
N GLN A 122 -20.65 0.83 -14.81
CA GLN A 122 -20.37 1.27 -16.18
C GLN A 122 -19.62 0.21 -17.00
N LEU A 123 -18.69 -0.51 -16.39
CA LEU A 123 -17.92 -1.58 -17.03
C LEU A 123 -18.81 -2.70 -17.56
N SER A 124 -19.94 -2.99 -16.89
CA SER A 124 -20.93 -3.95 -17.37
C SER A 124 -21.66 -3.49 -18.65
N ASN A 125 -21.53 -2.22 -19.04
CA ASN A 125 -22.24 -1.62 -20.17
C ASN A 125 -21.37 -0.60 -20.95
N MET A 126 -20.08 -0.92 -21.17
CA MET A 126 -19.15 -0.02 -21.86
C MET A 126 -19.57 0.35 -23.30
N GLY A 127 -20.40 -0.49 -23.94
CA GLY A 127 -20.95 -0.21 -25.27
C GLY A 127 -21.70 1.12 -25.36
N SER A 128 -22.35 1.56 -24.27
CA SER A 128 -23.04 2.86 -24.23
C SER A 128 -22.08 4.05 -24.31
N LEU A 129 -20.80 3.88 -24.01
CA LEU A 129 -19.80 4.93 -24.11
C LEU A 129 -19.12 5.00 -25.48
N VAL A 130 -19.38 4.05 -26.38
CA VAL A 130 -18.80 4.07 -27.73
C VAL A 130 -19.38 5.27 -28.50
N GLY A 131 -18.49 6.17 -28.94
CA GLY A 131 -18.90 7.41 -29.60
C GLY A 131 -19.48 8.47 -28.66
N ALA A 132 -19.40 8.28 -27.33
CA ALA A 132 -19.80 9.29 -26.36
C ALA A 132 -19.00 10.59 -26.56
N SER A 133 -19.67 11.73 -26.36
CA SER A 133 -19.01 13.03 -26.49
C SER A 133 -17.98 13.23 -25.38
N SER A 134 -17.04 14.14 -25.59
CA SER A 134 -16.09 14.52 -24.54
C SER A 134 -16.78 15.06 -23.28
N ALA A 135 -17.95 15.68 -23.41
CA ALA A 135 -18.73 16.18 -22.28
C ALA A 135 -19.40 15.04 -21.48
N ASP A 136 -19.92 14.03 -22.17
CA ASP A 136 -20.47 12.83 -21.52
C ASP A 136 -19.36 12.06 -20.79
N MET A 137 -18.21 11.89 -21.44
CA MET A 137 -17.06 11.24 -20.81
C MET A 137 -16.54 11.99 -19.60
N ALA A 138 -16.49 13.33 -19.65
CA ALA A 138 -16.13 14.14 -18.50
C ALA A 138 -17.09 13.94 -17.32
N THR A 139 -18.38 13.82 -17.61
CA THR A 139 -19.42 13.54 -16.61
C THR A 139 -19.20 12.18 -15.95
N VAL A 140 -18.90 11.15 -16.74
CA VAL A 140 -18.61 9.80 -16.22
C VAL A 140 -17.32 9.81 -15.40
N VAL A 141 -16.22 10.38 -15.91
CA VAL A 141 -14.90 10.43 -15.25
C VAL A 141 -14.97 11.16 -13.90
N ALA A 142 -15.68 12.29 -13.84
CA ALA A 142 -15.80 13.10 -12.63
C ALA A 142 -16.41 12.32 -11.45
N GLY A 143 -17.28 11.36 -11.74
CA GLY A 143 -17.91 10.52 -10.73
C GLY A 143 -17.26 9.15 -10.54
N THR A 144 -16.26 8.80 -11.35
CA THR A 144 -15.68 7.44 -11.40
C THR A 144 -14.15 7.48 -11.30
N THR A 145 -13.46 7.59 -12.42
CA THR A 145 -12.02 7.29 -12.54
C THR A 145 -11.12 8.43 -12.06
N ARG A 146 -11.64 9.63 -11.78
CA ARG A 146 -10.80 10.73 -11.23
C ARG A 146 -10.10 10.36 -9.92
N PHE A 147 -10.67 9.43 -9.14
CA PHE A 147 -10.10 8.92 -7.89
C PHE A 147 -9.25 7.65 -8.05
N MET A 148 -8.88 7.31 -9.29
CA MET A 148 -8.15 6.07 -9.64
C MET A 148 -7.04 6.31 -10.64
N ALA A 149 -7.35 6.96 -11.77
CA ALA A 149 -6.48 7.05 -12.93
C ALA A 149 -5.13 7.74 -12.63
N GLY A 150 -5.11 8.63 -11.62
CA GLY A 150 -3.90 9.26 -11.12
C GLY A 150 -2.78 8.31 -10.72
N LYS A 151 -3.08 7.04 -10.40
CA LYS A 151 -2.08 6.04 -10.04
C LYS A 151 -1.17 5.66 -11.21
N PHE A 152 -1.68 5.57 -12.43
CA PHE A 152 -0.94 5.00 -13.56
C PHE A 152 0.36 5.75 -13.90
N PRO A 153 0.38 7.09 -14.07
CA PRO A 153 1.59 7.78 -14.52
C PRO A 153 2.77 7.61 -13.56
N PHE A 154 2.56 7.80 -12.26
CA PHE A 154 3.67 7.69 -11.31
C PHE A 154 4.02 6.24 -10.95
N MET A 155 3.08 5.29 -10.98
CA MET A 155 3.38 3.88 -10.66
C MET A 155 4.09 3.15 -11.79
N ILE A 156 3.67 3.40 -13.05
CA ILE A 156 4.24 2.76 -14.24
C ILE A 156 5.55 3.43 -14.67
N PHE A 157 5.68 4.75 -14.48
CA PHE A 157 6.83 5.50 -15.01
C PHE A 157 7.64 6.22 -13.94
N GLY A 158 6.98 7.00 -13.07
CA GLY A 158 7.66 7.82 -12.07
C GLY A 158 8.51 7.02 -11.08
N LEU A 159 7.93 6.00 -10.45
CA LEU A 159 8.61 5.17 -9.45
C LEU A 159 9.76 4.35 -10.06
N PRO A 160 9.61 3.69 -11.23
CA PRO A 160 10.76 3.10 -11.92
C PRO A 160 11.88 4.10 -12.22
N ALA A 161 11.54 5.33 -12.60
CA ALA A 161 12.53 6.39 -12.82
C ALA A 161 13.22 6.86 -11.51
N ALA A 162 12.48 6.90 -10.39
CA ALA A 162 13.05 7.12 -9.07
C ALA A 162 14.01 5.98 -8.65
N ALA A 163 13.66 4.72 -8.94
CA ALA A 163 14.57 3.58 -8.75
C ALA A 163 15.85 3.76 -9.57
N LEU A 164 15.74 4.18 -10.83
CA LEU A 164 16.91 4.45 -11.65
C LEU A 164 17.77 5.59 -11.07
N ALA A 165 17.15 6.67 -10.55
CA ALA A 165 17.85 7.75 -9.89
C ALA A 165 18.60 7.29 -8.64
N MET A 166 17.96 6.49 -7.78
CA MET A 166 18.57 5.89 -6.59
C MET A 166 19.75 4.97 -6.96
N TYR A 167 19.58 4.12 -7.98
CA TYR A 167 20.66 3.27 -8.51
C TYR A 167 21.86 4.10 -9.01
N LYS A 168 21.60 5.19 -9.75
CA LYS A 168 22.67 6.08 -10.22
C LYS A 168 23.37 6.82 -9.08
N ALA A 169 22.66 7.05 -7.99
CA ALA A 169 23.15 7.72 -6.80
C ALA A 169 23.86 6.79 -5.79
N ALA A 170 23.77 5.46 -5.97
CA ALA A 170 24.42 4.47 -5.12
C ALA A 170 25.94 4.43 -5.30
N ALA A 171 26.65 4.02 -4.25
CA ALA A 171 28.09 3.85 -4.24
C ALA A 171 28.54 2.81 -5.28
N PRO A 172 29.67 3.01 -5.99
CA PRO A 172 30.12 2.11 -7.05
C PRO A 172 30.21 0.64 -6.62
N SER A 173 30.67 0.39 -5.39
CA SER A 173 30.81 -0.94 -4.79
C SER A 173 29.46 -1.64 -4.55
N LYS A 174 28.37 -0.88 -4.35
CA LYS A 174 27.05 -1.41 -3.99
C LYS A 174 26.06 -1.43 -5.15
N LYS A 175 26.42 -0.84 -6.30
CA LYS A 175 25.52 -0.74 -7.47
C LYS A 175 24.96 -2.07 -7.93
N LYS A 176 25.75 -3.14 -7.92
CA LYS A 176 25.27 -4.46 -8.37
C LYS A 176 24.11 -4.97 -7.51
N ILE A 177 24.25 -4.88 -6.18
CA ILE A 177 23.25 -5.35 -5.21
C ILE A 177 22.04 -4.41 -5.19
N VAL A 178 22.25 -3.09 -5.11
CA VAL A 178 21.16 -2.11 -5.17
C VAL A 178 20.38 -2.21 -6.48
N GLY A 179 21.08 -2.41 -7.59
CA GLY A 179 20.48 -2.52 -8.92
C GLY A 179 19.49 -3.67 -9.01
N SER A 180 19.85 -4.87 -8.54
CA SER A 180 18.93 -6.02 -8.59
C SER A 180 17.68 -5.79 -7.74
N LEU A 181 17.86 -5.23 -6.54
CA LEU A 181 16.77 -4.94 -5.61
C LEU A 181 15.80 -3.87 -6.17
N LEU A 182 16.35 -2.76 -6.69
CA LEU A 182 15.55 -1.67 -7.23
C LEU A 182 14.86 -2.04 -8.54
N ILE A 183 15.48 -2.85 -9.40
CA ILE A 183 14.83 -3.36 -10.62
C ILE A 183 13.64 -4.24 -10.23
N SER A 184 13.80 -5.14 -9.26
CA SER A 184 12.70 -5.99 -8.78
C SER A 184 11.53 -5.14 -8.28
N ALA A 185 11.80 -4.18 -7.38
CA ALA A 185 10.78 -3.29 -6.83
C ALA A 185 10.12 -2.40 -7.91
N ALA A 186 10.90 -1.88 -8.87
CA ALA A 186 10.40 -1.08 -9.98
C ALA A 186 9.49 -1.88 -10.92
N VAL A 187 9.88 -3.11 -11.26
CA VAL A 187 9.07 -4.02 -12.09
C VAL A 187 7.78 -4.39 -11.36
N THR A 188 7.84 -4.65 -10.05
CA THR A 188 6.63 -4.88 -9.24
C THR A 188 5.70 -3.67 -9.29
N SER A 189 6.19 -2.46 -9.02
CA SER A 189 5.39 -1.23 -9.13
C SER A 189 4.79 -1.05 -10.53
N MET A 190 5.60 -1.25 -11.57
CA MET A 190 5.17 -1.04 -12.95
C MET A 190 4.11 -2.04 -13.39
N LEU A 191 4.30 -3.33 -13.09
CA LEU A 191 3.40 -4.39 -13.55
C LEU A 191 2.12 -4.45 -12.73
N THR A 192 2.24 -4.46 -11.40
CA THR A 192 1.12 -4.74 -10.50
C THR A 192 0.58 -3.50 -9.81
N GLY A 193 1.30 -2.38 -9.84
CA GLY A 193 0.96 -1.16 -9.11
C GLY A 193 1.22 -1.24 -7.60
N ILE A 194 1.95 -2.25 -7.11
CA ILE A 194 2.37 -2.33 -5.70
C ILE A 194 3.62 -1.47 -5.52
N THR A 195 3.50 -0.39 -4.76
CA THR A 195 4.53 0.66 -4.65
C THR A 195 5.37 0.58 -3.38
N GLU A 196 4.93 -0.18 -2.38
CA GLU A 196 5.57 -0.27 -1.07
C GLU A 196 7.04 -0.75 -1.15
N PRO A 197 7.40 -1.77 -1.97
CA PRO A 197 8.78 -2.23 -2.08
C PRO A 197 9.77 -1.16 -2.56
N ILE A 198 9.29 -0.11 -3.25
CA ILE A 198 10.12 1.01 -3.67
C ILE A 198 9.96 2.22 -2.75
N GLU A 199 8.73 2.56 -2.34
CA GLU A 199 8.45 3.71 -1.47
C GLU A 199 9.13 3.57 -0.10
N PHE A 200 9.10 2.38 0.49
CA PHE A 200 9.70 2.15 1.81
C PHE A 200 11.22 2.31 1.82
N THR A 201 11.85 2.19 0.65
CA THR A 201 13.30 2.34 0.51
C THR A 201 13.81 3.75 0.75
N PHE A 202 12.95 4.76 0.55
CA PHE A 202 13.31 6.16 0.76
C PHE A 202 12.40 6.86 1.77
N LEU A 203 11.19 6.36 2.03
CA LEU A 203 10.26 6.91 3.03
C LEU A 203 10.91 7.08 4.40
N PHE A 204 11.58 6.04 4.90
CA PHE A 204 12.13 6.02 6.26
C PHE A 204 13.50 6.69 6.39
N VAL A 205 14.23 6.79 5.28
CA VAL A 205 15.61 7.30 5.28
C VAL A 205 15.72 8.71 4.72
N ALA A 206 14.72 9.13 3.93
CA ALA A 206 14.62 10.45 3.32
C ALA A 206 13.15 10.93 3.26
N PRO A 207 12.51 11.26 4.40
CA PRO A 207 11.09 11.65 4.45
C PRO A 207 10.74 12.83 3.53
N VAL A 208 11.69 13.73 3.26
CA VAL A 208 11.52 14.86 2.33
C VAL A 208 11.26 14.37 0.89
N LEU A 209 11.94 13.32 0.43
CA LEU A 209 11.66 12.70 -0.88
C LEU A 209 10.25 12.13 -0.93
N TYR A 210 9.79 11.56 0.18
CA TYR A 210 8.43 11.05 0.28
C TYR A 210 7.37 12.15 0.25
N GLY A 211 7.61 13.27 0.94
CA GLY A 211 6.75 14.45 0.84
C GLY A 211 6.62 14.94 -0.62
N VAL A 212 7.74 15.06 -1.33
CA VAL A 212 7.75 15.41 -2.76
C VAL A 212 6.99 14.38 -3.60
N HIS A 213 7.21 13.10 -3.34
CA HIS A 213 6.48 12.02 -4.01
C HIS A 213 4.96 12.14 -3.82
N CYS A 214 4.49 12.46 -2.61
CA CYS A 214 3.06 12.65 -2.34
C CYS A 214 2.48 13.81 -3.15
N ILE A 215 3.20 14.93 -3.27
CA ILE A 215 2.78 16.07 -4.09
C ILE A 215 2.70 15.69 -5.58
N LEU A 216 3.72 15.00 -6.10
CA LEU A 216 3.74 14.55 -7.49
C LEU A 216 2.62 13.54 -7.79
N ALA A 217 2.29 12.67 -6.85
CA ALA A 217 1.15 11.78 -6.97
C ALA A 217 -0.16 12.57 -7.01
N GLY A 218 -0.37 13.54 -6.12
CA GLY A 218 -1.51 14.46 -6.18
C GLY A 218 -1.64 15.14 -7.54
N LEU A 219 -0.54 15.66 -8.09
CA LEU A 219 -0.53 16.26 -9.43
C LEU A 219 -0.92 15.23 -10.50
N SER A 220 -0.53 13.96 -10.33
CA SER A 220 -0.87 12.90 -11.28
C SER A 220 -2.38 12.65 -11.29
N PHE A 221 -2.99 12.57 -10.11
CA PHE A 221 -4.45 12.48 -9.97
C PHE A 221 -5.15 13.67 -10.64
N MET A 222 -4.71 14.89 -10.35
CA MET A 222 -5.28 16.09 -10.96
C MET A 222 -5.15 16.12 -12.49
N LEU A 223 -3.99 15.73 -13.02
CA LEU A 223 -3.75 15.71 -14.47
C LEU A 223 -4.63 14.66 -15.17
N MET A 224 -4.78 13.47 -14.58
CA MET A 224 -5.63 12.43 -15.16
C MET A 224 -7.12 12.82 -15.13
N ASP A 225 -7.54 13.59 -14.13
CA ASP A 225 -8.88 14.21 -14.07
C ASP A 225 -9.07 15.27 -15.18
N ILE A 226 -8.15 16.26 -15.26
CA ILE A 226 -8.21 17.32 -16.28
C ILE A 226 -8.19 16.76 -17.70
N LEU A 227 -7.39 15.71 -17.93
CA LEU A 227 -7.27 15.05 -19.23
C LEU A 227 -8.38 14.02 -19.49
N ASN A 228 -9.38 13.94 -18.61
CA ASN A 228 -10.55 13.06 -18.71
C ASN A 228 -10.15 11.59 -18.98
N VAL A 229 -9.20 11.07 -18.21
CA VAL A 229 -8.74 9.69 -18.38
C VAL A 229 -9.73 8.72 -17.72
N PHE A 230 -10.40 7.95 -18.57
CA PHE A 230 -11.37 6.95 -18.16
C PHE A 230 -10.73 5.56 -18.10
N ILE A 231 -9.97 5.33 -17.03
CA ILE A 231 -9.36 4.03 -16.71
C ILE A 231 -9.56 3.76 -15.22
N GLY A 232 -10.33 2.71 -14.91
CA GLY A 232 -10.49 2.21 -13.55
C GLY A 232 -9.48 1.11 -13.22
N MET A 233 -9.70 0.41 -12.11
CA MET A 233 -8.77 -0.59 -11.60
C MET A 233 -9.47 -1.61 -10.70
N THR A 234 -8.98 -2.86 -10.71
CA THR A 234 -9.44 -3.93 -9.81
C THR A 234 -8.60 -4.02 -8.55
N PHE A 235 -7.29 -3.79 -8.68
CA PHE A 235 -6.34 -3.99 -7.61
C PHE A 235 -5.44 -2.77 -7.42
N SER A 236 -4.61 -2.40 -8.42
CA SER A 236 -3.75 -1.22 -8.34
C SER A 236 -3.60 -0.47 -9.68
N GLY A 237 -2.77 0.57 -9.75
CA GLY A 237 -2.51 1.37 -10.95
C GLY A 237 -1.40 0.82 -11.85
N GLY A 238 -1.30 -0.51 -11.99
CA GLY A 238 -0.23 -1.17 -12.75
C GLY A 238 -0.53 -1.36 -14.23
N LEU A 239 0.46 -1.87 -14.98
CA LEU A 239 0.34 -2.15 -16.41
C LEU A 239 -0.76 -3.19 -16.72
N ILE A 240 -1.02 -4.12 -15.80
CA ILE A 240 -2.10 -5.10 -15.94
C ILE A 240 -3.46 -4.39 -15.96
N ASP A 241 -3.77 -3.60 -14.94
CA ASP A 241 -5.02 -2.82 -14.88
C ASP A 241 -5.12 -1.83 -16.06
N PHE A 242 -4.01 -1.16 -16.42
CA PHE A 242 -3.97 -0.25 -17.58
C PHE A 242 -4.35 -0.96 -18.89
N THR A 243 -3.85 -2.18 -19.09
CA THR A 243 -4.15 -2.97 -20.29
C THR A 243 -5.62 -3.40 -20.28
N LEU A 244 -6.09 -3.96 -19.16
CA LEU A 244 -7.43 -4.51 -19.04
C LEU A 244 -8.53 -3.44 -19.10
N PHE A 245 -8.30 -2.28 -18.51
CA PHE A 245 -9.31 -1.24 -18.31
C PHE A 245 -9.08 0.02 -19.14
N GLY A 246 -7.90 0.17 -19.73
CA GLY A 246 -7.59 1.27 -20.64
C GLY A 246 -7.54 0.83 -22.10
N LEU A 247 -6.63 -0.09 -22.42
CA LEU A 247 -6.36 -0.50 -23.81
C LEU A 247 -7.48 -1.36 -24.40
N LEU A 248 -7.97 -2.37 -23.67
CA LEU A 248 -9.03 -3.25 -24.19
C LEU A 248 -10.34 -2.50 -24.48
N PRO A 249 -10.88 -1.67 -23.56
CA PRO A 249 -12.08 -0.88 -23.88
C PRO A 249 -11.84 0.13 -25.00
N ALA A 250 -10.64 0.72 -25.09
CA ALA A 250 -10.27 1.59 -26.21
C ALA A 250 -10.30 0.86 -27.55
N GLY A 251 -9.80 -0.37 -27.60
CA GLY A 251 -9.87 -1.22 -28.79
C GLY A 251 -11.31 -1.54 -29.23
N ALA A 252 -12.26 -1.48 -28.30
CA ALA A 252 -13.69 -1.62 -28.57
C ALA A 252 -14.41 -0.29 -28.89
N GLY A 253 -13.67 0.82 -29.02
CA GLY A 253 -14.22 2.13 -29.38
C GLY A 253 -14.64 3.01 -28.20
N VAL A 254 -14.36 2.61 -26.95
CA VAL A 254 -14.60 3.46 -25.77
C VAL A 254 -13.52 4.54 -25.71
N PRO A 255 -13.88 5.83 -25.58
CA PRO A 255 -12.91 6.93 -25.53
C PRO A 255 -12.22 7.02 -24.15
N THR A 256 -11.34 6.06 -23.82
CA THR A 256 -10.69 5.98 -22.50
C THR A 256 -9.61 7.04 -22.25
N ASN A 257 -9.15 7.73 -23.31
CA ASN A 257 -8.01 8.65 -23.28
C ASN A 257 -6.69 8.03 -22.76
N TRP A 258 -6.51 6.72 -22.94
CA TRP A 258 -5.35 5.97 -22.43
C TRP A 258 -3.98 6.50 -22.87
N ILE A 259 -3.88 7.13 -24.04
CA ILE A 259 -2.63 7.71 -24.56
C ILE A 259 -2.09 8.78 -23.59
N MET A 260 -2.97 9.49 -22.88
CA MET A 260 -2.56 10.52 -21.91
C MET A 260 -1.78 9.94 -20.73
N VAL A 261 -2.06 8.69 -20.34
CA VAL A 261 -1.24 7.99 -19.33
C VAL A 261 0.19 7.81 -19.81
N ILE A 262 0.39 7.49 -21.08
CA ILE A 262 1.74 7.30 -21.66
C ILE A 262 2.46 8.64 -21.79
N ILE A 263 1.79 9.68 -22.29
CA ILE A 263 2.39 11.01 -22.46
C ILE A 263 2.78 11.60 -21.10
N VAL A 264 1.83 11.64 -20.16
CA VAL A 264 2.09 12.16 -18.80
C VAL A 264 3.09 11.26 -18.08
N GLY A 265 2.99 9.94 -18.25
CA GLY A 265 3.93 8.96 -17.71
C GLY A 265 5.37 9.21 -18.17
N ALA A 266 5.60 9.45 -19.46
CA ALA A 266 6.93 9.77 -19.99
C ALA A 266 7.49 11.06 -19.38
N VAL A 267 6.67 12.10 -19.23
CA VAL A 267 7.06 13.34 -18.53
C VAL A 267 7.38 13.04 -17.06
N TYR A 268 6.58 12.21 -16.39
CA TYR A 268 6.81 11.78 -15.01
C TYR A 268 8.12 11.02 -14.86
N ALA A 269 8.49 10.15 -15.81
CA ALA A 269 9.79 9.48 -15.77
C ALA A 269 10.94 10.48 -15.76
N VAL A 270 10.89 11.50 -16.63
CA VAL A 270 11.90 12.56 -16.69
C VAL A 270 11.93 13.35 -15.38
N VAL A 271 10.78 13.84 -14.92
CA VAL A 271 10.66 14.64 -13.70
C VAL A 271 11.14 13.86 -12.48
N TYR A 272 10.66 12.63 -12.26
CA TYR A 272 11.07 11.80 -11.14
C TYR A 272 12.57 11.51 -11.18
N TYR A 273 13.11 11.12 -12.33
CA TYR A 273 14.54 10.81 -12.44
C TYR A 273 15.42 12.00 -12.03
N PHE A 274 15.21 13.16 -12.66
CA PHE A 274 16.06 14.32 -12.41
C PHE A 274 15.83 14.91 -11.02
N LEU A 275 14.58 14.98 -10.56
CA LEU A 275 14.28 15.54 -9.24
C LEU A 275 14.81 14.66 -8.11
N PHE A 276 14.60 13.34 -8.18
CA PHE A 276 15.15 12.43 -7.17
C PHE A 276 16.68 12.48 -7.20
N LEU A 277 17.31 12.38 -8.37
CA LEU A 277 18.76 12.41 -8.48
C LEU A 277 19.34 13.73 -7.94
N PHE A 278 18.69 14.86 -8.24
CA PHE A 278 19.06 16.16 -7.73
C PHE A 278 18.95 16.21 -6.20
N MET A 279 17.80 15.87 -5.62
CA MET A 279 17.58 15.92 -4.18
C MET A 279 18.52 14.97 -3.42
N ILE A 280 18.70 13.75 -3.92
CA ILE A 280 19.60 12.76 -3.33
C ILE A 280 21.03 13.30 -3.29
N LYS A 281 21.51 13.91 -4.38
CA LYS A 281 22.87 14.46 -4.46
C LYS A 281 23.02 15.76 -3.66
N LYS A 282 22.09 16.69 -3.79
CA LYS A 282 22.15 18.03 -3.20
C LYS A 282 22.06 17.99 -1.69
N PHE A 283 21.19 17.15 -1.14
CA PHE A 283 20.95 17.04 0.30
C PHE A 283 21.63 15.82 0.93
N ASN A 284 22.43 15.08 0.14
CA ASN A 284 23.11 13.85 0.56
C ASN A 284 22.19 12.82 1.23
N LEU A 285 20.99 12.63 0.68
CA LEU A 285 19.96 11.75 1.25
C LEU A 285 20.40 10.29 1.15
N LYS A 286 20.35 9.56 2.26
CA LYS A 286 20.91 8.20 2.40
C LYS A 286 20.00 7.11 1.80
N THR A 287 19.73 7.20 0.50
CA THR A 287 19.00 6.16 -0.25
C THR A 287 19.79 4.83 -0.28
N PRO A 288 19.15 3.68 -0.57
CA PRO A 288 19.80 2.37 -0.48
C PRO A 288 21.15 2.29 -1.20
N GLY A 289 22.17 1.80 -0.48
CA GLY A 289 23.54 1.64 -0.95
C GLY A 289 24.27 2.93 -1.34
N ARG A 290 23.78 4.10 -0.88
CA ARG A 290 24.52 5.37 -1.00
C ARG A 290 25.58 5.52 0.07
N ASP A 291 25.35 5.01 1.28
CA ASP A 291 26.35 5.02 2.33
C ASP A 291 27.29 3.82 2.17
N GLU A 292 28.60 4.05 2.09
CA GLU A 292 29.58 2.96 1.98
C GLU A 292 29.76 2.23 3.31
N SER A 293 29.56 2.91 4.45
CA SER A 293 29.73 2.31 5.78
C SER A 293 28.59 1.38 6.22
N GLU A 294 27.47 1.34 5.50
CA GLU A 294 26.37 0.40 5.78
C GLU A 294 26.74 -1.03 5.35
N GLU A 295 27.00 -1.95 6.28
CA GLU A 295 27.38 -3.33 5.94
C GLU A 295 26.29 -4.06 5.13
N GLU A 296 25.01 -3.79 5.41
CA GLU A 296 23.88 -4.45 4.75
C GLU A 296 23.27 -3.57 3.65
N THR A 297 23.36 -4.02 2.39
CA THR A 297 22.68 -3.35 1.27
C THR A 297 21.33 -4.02 1.02
N LYS A 298 20.25 -3.42 1.54
CA LYS A 298 18.89 -3.95 1.41
C LYS A 298 17.86 -2.89 1.06
N LEU A 299 16.67 -3.32 0.66
CA LEU A 299 15.49 -2.45 0.59
C LEU A 299 15.00 -2.23 2.01
N TYR A 300 14.86 -0.95 2.40
CA TYR A 300 14.31 -0.64 3.70
C TYR A 300 12.82 -0.97 3.75
N THR A 301 12.44 -1.68 4.80
CA THR A 301 11.05 -1.99 5.13
C THR A 301 10.64 -1.21 6.38
N LYS A 302 9.34 -1.22 6.68
CA LYS A 302 8.82 -0.65 7.92
C LYS A 302 9.43 -1.30 9.18
N ALA A 303 9.75 -2.59 9.11
CA ALA A 303 10.38 -3.32 10.21
C ALA A 303 11.80 -2.81 10.48
N ASP A 304 12.58 -2.53 9.44
CA ASP A 304 13.96 -2.04 9.57
C ASP A 304 14.01 -0.67 10.28
N TYR A 305 13.04 0.21 9.99
CA TYR A 305 12.93 1.50 10.65
C TYR A 305 12.60 1.38 12.14
N GLN A 306 11.64 0.52 12.50
CA GLN A 306 11.24 0.31 13.90
C GLN A 306 12.42 -0.19 14.75
N ALA A 307 13.21 -1.12 14.19
CA ALA A 307 14.43 -1.61 14.83
C ALA A 307 15.47 -0.48 15.06
N LYS A 308 15.70 0.38 14.07
CA LYS A 308 16.65 1.51 14.18
C LYS A 308 16.19 2.60 15.14
N ALA A 309 14.88 2.83 15.25
CA ALA A 309 14.29 3.83 16.13
C ALA A 309 14.20 3.39 17.60
N GLY A 310 14.69 2.19 17.95
CA GLY A 310 14.56 1.65 19.30
C GLY A 310 13.11 1.40 19.72
N ILE A 311 12.18 1.32 18.76
CA ILE A 311 10.79 0.96 19.01
C ILE A 311 10.80 -0.57 19.14
N PRO A 312 10.55 -1.14 20.32
CA PRO A 312 10.61 -2.59 20.48
C PRO A 312 9.66 -3.24 19.49
N GLN A 313 10.24 -3.98 18.55
CA GLN A 313 9.50 -4.99 17.82
C GLN A 313 8.99 -5.97 18.88
N ALA A 314 7.77 -6.48 18.74
CA ALA A 314 7.33 -7.54 19.63
C ALA A 314 8.28 -8.72 19.42
N ASP A 315 9.27 -8.85 20.30
CA ASP A 315 10.29 -9.88 20.23
C ASP A 315 9.61 -11.23 20.42
N ILE A 316 9.36 -11.93 19.31
CA ILE A 316 9.01 -13.34 19.33
C ILE A 316 10.21 -14.16 19.87
N LYS A 317 11.42 -13.57 19.90
CA LYS A 317 12.66 -14.24 20.30
C LYS A 317 12.95 -14.23 21.81
N GLU A 318 12.37 -13.33 22.61
CA GLU A 318 12.68 -13.29 24.04
C GLU A 318 11.86 -14.25 24.92
N ASN A 319 10.84 -14.93 24.38
CA ASN A 319 10.02 -15.87 25.15
C ASN A 319 10.37 -17.36 24.91
N ALA A 320 11.66 -17.67 24.71
CA ALA A 320 12.17 -19.05 24.69
C ALA A 320 12.33 -19.68 26.10
N LYS A 321 11.92 -18.99 27.17
CA LYS A 321 11.97 -19.50 28.56
C LYS A 321 10.61 -19.60 29.25
N GLY A 322 9.51 -19.60 28.49
CA GLY A 322 8.15 -19.85 28.99
C GLY A 322 7.73 -21.30 28.74
N LYS A 323 7.47 -22.06 29.81
CA LYS A 323 7.23 -23.52 29.82
C LYS A 323 5.94 -24.03 29.13
N ASN A 324 5.27 -23.26 28.27
CA ASN A 324 4.05 -23.66 27.55
C ASN A 324 3.86 -22.80 26.29
N ASN A 325 4.77 -22.90 25.33
CA ASN A 325 4.64 -22.19 24.06
C ASN A 325 4.51 -23.23 22.94
N GLU A 326 3.29 -23.40 22.43
CA GLU A 326 2.92 -24.42 21.43
C GLU A 326 3.83 -24.35 20.17
N ILE A 327 4.35 -23.16 19.87
CA ILE A 327 5.31 -22.91 18.79
C ILE A 327 6.69 -23.52 19.11
N VAL A 328 7.16 -23.41 20.37
CA VAL A 328 8.45 -23.98 20.82
C VAL A 328 8.37 -25.50 20.86
N GLU A 329 7.20 -26.07 21.15
CA GLU A 329 6.98 -27.52 21.12
C GLU A 329 6.84 -28.07 19.69
N LYS A 330 6.16 -27.36 18.79
CA LYS A 330 5.87 -27.84 17.44
C LYS A 330 6.96 -27.53 16.42
N ALA A 331 7.71 -26.44 16.56
CA ALA A 331 8.73 -26.06 15.58
C ALA A 331 9.82 -27.14 15.38
N PRO A 332 10.35 -27.80 16.43
CA PRO A 332 11.29 -28.92 16.25
C PRO A 332 10.66 -30.12 15.54
N ALA A 333 9.39 -30.42 15.80
CA ALA A 333 8.67 -31.50 15.14
C ALA A 333 8.41 -31.22 13.65
N VAL A 334 8.08 -29.96 13.31
CA VAL A 334 7.92 -29.51 11.92
C VAL A 334 9.26 -29.56 11.18
N LEU A 335 10.35 -29.12 11.82
CA LEU A 335 11.69 -29.21 11.23
C LEU A 335 12.13 -30.66 11.00
N ALA A 336 11.86 -31.55 11.96
CA ALA A 336 12.11 -32.98 11.81
C ALA A 336 11.29 -33.60 10.68
N ALA A 337 10.01 -33.23 10.55
CA ALA A 337 9.16 -33.68 9.45
C ALA A 337 9.65 -33.19 8.08
N LEU A 338 10.35 -32.06 8.02
CA LEU A 338 10.95 -31.53 6.79
C LEU A 338 12.33 -32.14 6.46
N GLY A 339 12.80 -33.13 7.22
CA GLY A 339 14.09 -33.79 7.00
C GLY A 339 15.25 -33.18 7.77
N GLY A 340 14.97 -32.33 8.77
CA GLY A 340 15.97 -31.64 9.59
C GLY A 340 16.54 -30.39 8.94
N GLU A 341 17.32 -29.62 9.70
CA GLU A 341 17.95 -28.36 9.27
C GLU A 341 18.83 -28.55 8.02
N GLU A 342 19.55 -29.67 7.98
CA GLU A 342 20.40 -30.09 6.87
C GLU A 342 19.66 -30.15 5.52
N ASN A 343 18.36 -30.46 5.54
CA ASN A 343 17.54 -30.62 4.35
C ASN A 343 16.88 -29.30 3.90
N ILE A 344 16.98 -28.22 4.68
CA ILE A 344 16.38 -26.92 4.35
C ILE A 344 17.34 -26.12 3.46
N VAL A 345 16.83 -25.59 2.34
CA VAL A 345 17.54 -24.64 1.47
C VAL A 345 17.13 -23.21 1.81
N SER A 346 15.83 -22.97 1.93
CA SER A 346 15.29 -21.67 2.27
C SER A 346 13.92 -21.80 2.95
N VAL A 347 13.61 -20.86 3.85
CA VAL A 347 12.29 -20.72 4.48
C VAL A 347 11.84 -19.29 4.28
N ASP A 348 10.69 -19.14 3.63
CA ASP A 348 10.03 -17.86 3.39
C ASP A 348 8.56 -17.96 3.84
N ALA A 349 7.91 -16.83 4.08
CA ALA A 349 6.51 -16.82 4.50
C ALA A 349 5.75 -15.65 3.87
N CYS A 350 4.53 -15.94 3.41
CA CYS A 350 3.50 -14.94 3.16
C CYS A 350 2.45 -15.02 4.27
N ILE A 351 1.59 -14.00 4.38
CA ILE A 351 0.59 -13.77 5.45
C ILE A 351 -0.10 -15.06 5.96
N THR A 352 -0.41 -16.02 5.08
CA THR A 352 -1.07 -17.29 5.43
C THR A 352 -0.32 -18.55 5.03
N ARG A 353 0.90 -18.46 4.49
CA ARG A 353 1.61 -19.61 3.90
C ARG A 353 3.11 -19.59 4.22
N LEU A 354 3.62 -20.69 4.75
CA LEU A 354 5.04 -20.99 4.82
C LEU A 354 5.49 -21.62 3.50
N ARG A 355 6.55 -21.09 2.90
CA ARG A 355 7.22 -21.64 1.72
C ARG A 355 8.55 -22.21 2.19
N VAL A 356 8.74 -23.51 2.01
CA VAL A 356 9.97 -24.19 2.38
C VAL A 356 10.55 -24.83 1.13
N GLU A 357 11.79 -24.49 0.83
CA GLU A 357 12.60 -25.17 -0.17
C GLU A 357 13.48 -26.20 0.55
N VAL A 358 13.45 -27.44 0.07
CA VAL A 358 14.23 -28.55 0.64
C VAL A 358 15.19 -29.12 -0.40
N LYS A 359 16.34 -29.63 0.05
CA LYS A 359 17.35 -30.26 -0.82
C LYS A 359 16.82 -31.56 -1.42
N ASP A 360 16.19 -32.39 -0.60
CA ASP A 360 15.60 -33.66 -1.02
C ASP A 360 14.17 -33.81 -0.48
N LYS A 361 13.22 -34.00 -1.40
CA LYS A 361 11.81 -34.20 -1.08
C LYS A 361 11.53 -35.58 -0.47
N ALA A 362 12.39 -36.57 -0.70
CA ALA A 362 12.24 -37.91 -0.13
C ALA A 362 12.42 -37.92 1.40
N ASN A 363 13.16 -36.94 1.93
CA ASN A 363 13.39 -36.76 3.35
C ASN A 363 12.27 -35.98 4.06
N VAL A 364 11.23 -35.56 3.34
CA VAL A 364 10.05 -34.90 3.90
C VAL A 364 9.01 -35.95 4.28
N ASN A 365 8.75 -36.09 5.57
CA ASN A 365 7.72 -36.96 6.11
C ASN A 365 6.38 -36.22 6.16
N LYS A 366 5.41 -36.69 5.39
CA LYS A 366 4.12 -36.02 5.16
C LYS A 366 3.13 -36.18 6.30
#